data_AF-A0A7J6QAS2-F1
#
_entry.id   AF-A0A7J6QAS2-F1
#
_cell.length_a   1.000
_cell.length_b   1.000
_cell.length_c   1.000
_cell.angle_alpha   90.00
_cell.angle_beta   90.00
_cell.angle_gamma   90.00
#
_symmetry.space_group_name_H-M   'P 1'
#
loop_
_entity.id
_entity.type
_entity.pdbx_description
1 polymer ?
#
loop_
_entity_poly.entity_id
_entity_poly.type
_entity_poly.pdbx_seq_one_letter_code
_entity_poly.pdbx_strand_id
1 'polypeptide(L)'
;MGCVCCSGLEGLYEPSPATPTPQGLCALTFCGMGALYGLKCPEDVEQAVRNALGRRHLKGDGPSDKAKGLHKFKLNSKLWMANGKKTVEVRRVTVRMIEELQKVRWEVIEDVDMSRSGFLQMLILRRREGDLERPHRKDFVVGLHGSDDIRILCEDEATRVFNITEAARIGIESSWKIAREGDYGGAHEFVLKGRPFGSLGANGEDSVKIRRMLVAMCAQIEKGTGYRMVHSLALSAGKATKSSLIFRHSESSREYGEVTYLGLSLNDIDDVRLMCPPWSALDETVKDTLRAAIREGWPRGIQREREYGGAHEWKLSGRPWDAHGVETVDSRILVGRMLKGMWALGFELMPKIDCSGKLADMSLMVFRRPKEGSVSLPPTEPVLGVSMHDTDDIRLTCTDEKILDAIEGPVRQTLMSPAMSADPIKRFGRYGRSVQMKLKGSPFHTCTNSHNALYCGSVLLSLVDVLYQLGWVMRTALDVSRKYYADDKNQYKLDTATMYFTHARI
;
A
#
# COMPACT_ATOMS: atom_id res chain seq x y z
N MET A 1 18.46 -27.31 7.97
CA MET A 1 18.85 -26.44 9.09
C MET A 1 17.58 -26.03 9.80
N GLY A 2 17.54 -26.22 11.11
CA GLY A 2 16.33 -26.10 11.93
C GLY A 2 15.62 -24.78 11.68
N CYS A 3 14.30 -24.86 11.52
CA CYS A 3 13.42 -23.70 11.53
C CYS A 3 13.71 -22.97 12.84
N VAL A 4 14.36 -21.80 12.77
CA VAL A 4 14.43 -20.90 13.91
C VAL A 4 12.98 -20.55 14.19
N CYS A 5 12.38 -21.24 15.16
CA CYS A 5 11.06 -20.91 15.67
C CYS A 5 11.07 -19.41 15.89
N CYS A 6 10.16 -18.69 15.24
CA CYS A 6 9.92 -17.29 15.56
C CYS A 6 9.80 -17.20 17.07
N SER A 7 10.74 -16.52 17.71
CA SER A 7 10.63 -16.11 19.10
C SER A 7 9.58 -15.00 19.14
N GLY A 8 8.32 -15.37 18.90
CA GLY A 8 7.19 -14.54 19.29
C GLY A 8 7.30 -14.26 20.79
N LEU A 9 6.79 -13.13 21.24
CA LEU A 9 6.66 -12.87 22.68
C LEU A 9 5.91 -14.04 23.32
N GLU A 10 6.59 -14.76 24.21
CA GLU A 10 5.94 -15.79 25.01
C GLU A 10 4.74 -15.18 25.74
N GLY A 11 3.61 -15.88 25.69
CA GLY A 11 2.39 -15.41 26.34
C GLY A 11 1.59 -14.35 25.56
N LEU A 12 2.02 -13.90 24.38
CA LEU A 12 1.25 -12.94 23.58
C LEU A 12 -0.17 -13.45 23.30
N TYR A 13 -1.17 -12.65 23.66
CA TYR A 13 -2.58 -12.93 23.37
C TYR A 13 -3.36 -11.62 23.27
N GLU A 14 -4.40 -11.58 22.43
CA GLU A 14 -5.34 -10.47 22.42
C GLU A 14 -6.53 -10.80 23.36
N PRO A 15 -6.71 -10.06 24.49
CA PRO A 15 -7.76 -10.34 25.47
C PRO A 15 -9.16 -9.97 24.98
N SER A 16 -9.28 -9.07 23.99
CA SER A 16 -10.56 -8.59 23.47
C SER A 16 -10.60 -8.72 21.95
N PRO A 17 -10.62 -9.95 21.42
CA PRO A 17 -10.42 -10.22 19.99
C PRO A 17 -11.57 -9.78 19.08
N ALA A 18 -12.76 -9.56 19.65
CA ALA A 18 -13.94 -9.08 18.94
C ALA A 18 -14.21 -7.58 19.17
N THR A 19 -13.34 -6.90 19.93
CA THR A 19 -13.51 -5.47 20.26
C THR A 19 -12.52 -4.65 19.45
N PRO A 20 -13.00 -3.75 18.57
CA PRO A 20 -12.15 -2.77 17.90
C PRO A 20 -11.28 -1.96 18.86
N THR A 21 -10.24 -1.33 18.33
CA THR A 21 -9.46 -0.37 19.12
C THR A 21 -10.33 0.84 19.53
N PRO A 22 -9.91 1.66 20.51
CA PRO A 22 -10.60 2.90 20.87
C PRO A 22 -10.90 3.84 19.70
N GLN A 23 -10.03 3.89 18.67
CA GLN A 23 -10.26 4.69 17.46
C GLN A 23 -11.11 3.97 16.39
N GLY A 24 -11.73 2.83 16.75
CA GLY A 24 -12.63 2.07 15.88
C GLY A 24 -11.90 1.27 14.80
N LEU A 25 -10.69 0.79 15.07
CA LEU A 25 -9.86 0.05 14.12
C LEU A 25 -9.91 -1.46 14.37
N CYS A 26 -9.83 -2.23 13.29
CA CYS A 26 -9.54 -3.67 13.33
C CYS A 26 -8.70 -4.08 12.11
N ALA A 27 -8.26 -5.34 12.03
CA ALA A 27 -7.44 -5.79 10.91
C ALA A 27 -7.87 -7.15 10.35
N LEU A 28 -7.89 -7.25 9.03
CA LEU A 28 -7.93 -8.52 8.30
C LEU A 28 -6.54 -8.83 7.74
N THR A 29 -6.01 -9.99 8.09
CA THR A 29 -4.66 -10.42 7.70
C THR A 29 -4.71 -11.55 6.70
N PHE A 30 -4.21 -11.32 5.49
CA PHE A 30 -3.93 -12.38 4.52
C PHE A 30 -2.58 -13.01 4.84
N CYS A 31 -2.58 -14.29 5.22
CA CYS A 31 -1.39 -14.93 5.76
C CYS A 31 -1.12 -16.29 5.12
N GLY A 32 0.11 -16.48 4.65
CA GLY A 32 0.58 -17.73 4.09
C GLY A 32 -0.23 -18.16 2.85
N MET A 33 -0.46 -19.47 2.72
CA MET A 33 -1.07 -20.02 1.48
C MET A 33 -2.60 -19.93 1.43
N GLY A 34 -3.29 -19.92 2.58
CA GLY A 34 -4.74 -20.10 2.61
C GLY A 34 -5.37 -19.81 3.97
N ALA A 35 -4.78 -18.90 4.75
CA ALA A 35 -5.38 -18.42 5.98
C ALA A 35 -5.75 -16.94 5.83
N LEU A 36 -6.90 -16.60 6.41
CA LEU A 36 -7.34 -15.24 6.65
C LEU A 36 -7.59 -15.14 8.16
N TYR A 37 -7.04 -14.11 8.80
CA TYR A 37 -7.23 -13.88 10.22
C TYR A 37 -7.91 -12.54 10.47
N GLY A 38 -8.88 -12.51 11.37
CA GLY A 38 -9.40 -11.29 11.98
C GLY A 38 -8.69 -11.00 13.31
N LEU A 39 -8.34 -9.74 13.53
CA LEU A 39 -7.82 -9.22 14.79
C LEU A 39 -8.66 -8.00 15.19
N LYS A 40 -9.25 -8.05 16.39
CA LYS A 40 -10.18 -7.01 16.89
C LYS A 40 -11.42 -6.83 16.00
N CYS A 41 -11.77 -7.83 15.19
CA CYS A 41 -12.90 -7.76 14.27
C CYS A 41 -14.20 -8.07 15.02
N PRO A 42 -15.18 -7.14 15.04
CA PRO A 42 -16.51 -7.45 15.57
C PRO A 42 -17.28 -8.40 14.66
N GLU A 43 -18.37 -8.96 15.19
CA GLU A 43 -19.17 -9.99 14.51
C GLU A 43 -19.72 -9.55 13.14
N ASP A 44 -20.04 -8.26 12.97
CA ASP A 44 -20.51 -7.71 11.69
C ASP A 44 -19.41 -7.77 10.60
N VAL A 45 -18.16 -7.45 10.95
CA VAL A 45 -16.99 -7.62 10.08
C VAL A 45 -16.77 -9.07 9.74
N GLU A 46 -16.82 -9.96 10.74
CA GLU A 46 -16.63 -11.39 10.51
C GLU A 46 -17.74 -11.96 9.61
N GLN A 47 -18.99 -11.56 9.82
CA GLN A 47 -20.11 -11.97 9.00
C GLN A 47 -19.99 -11.45 7.56
N ALA A 48 -19.53 -10.21 7.36
CA ALA A 48 -19.24 -9.67 6.04
C ALA A 48 -18.18 -10.52 5.30
N VAL A 49 -17.13 -10.94 6.00
CA VAL A 49 -16.11 -11.85 5.45
C VAL A 49 -16.72 -13.22 5.10
N ARG A 50 -17.58 -13.79 5.97
CA ARG A 50 -18.28 -15.06 5.68
C ARG A 50 -19.16 -14.94 4.44
N ASN A 51 -19.90 -13.85 4.29
CA ASN A 51 -20.75 -13.59 3.12
C ASN A 51 -19.93 -13.52 1.83
N ALA A 52 -18.81 -12.80 1.86
CA ALA A 52 -17.94 -12.63 0.69
C ALA A 52 -17.26 -13.93 0.26
N LEU A 53 -16.80 -14.74 1.22
CA LEU A 53 -16.18 -16.04 0.94
C LEU A 53 -17.21 -17.08 0.49
N GLY A 54 -18.37 -17.12 1.15
CA GLY A 54 -19.42 -18.12 0.96
C GLY A 54 -18.94 -19.57 1.18
N ARG A 55 -19.85 -20.53 0.97
CA ARG A 55 -19.53 -21.97 1.11
C ARG A 55 -18.48 -22.47 0.12
N ARG A 56 -18.27 -21.74 -0.99
CA ARG A 56 -17.28 -22.08 -2.01
C ARG A 56 -15.86 -21.96 -1.47
N HIS A 57 -15.55 -20.88 -0.76
CA HIS A 57 -14.19 -20.56 -0.33
C HIS A 57 -13.95 -20.78 1.16
N LEU A 58 -15.00 -20.78 1.99
CA LEU A 58 -14.90 -21.00 3.43
C LEU A 58 -15.16 -22.47 3.79
N LYS A 59 -14.15 -23.12 4.41
CA LYS A 59 -14.29 -24.46 5.01
C LYS A 59 -14.96 -24.40 6.37
N GLY A 60 -14.69 -23.31 7.10
CA GLY A 60 -15.19 -23.01 8.44
C GLY A 60 -14.33 -21.94 9.08
N ASP A 61 -14.76 -21.39 10.19
CA ASP A 61 -14.06 -20.34 10.93
C ASP A 61 -14.26 -20.47 12.44
N GLY A 62 -13.57 -19.63 13.20
CA GLY A 62 -13.60 -19.65 14.66
C GLY A 62 -12.27 -19.18 15.26
N PRO A 63 -12.15 -19.18 16.60
CA PRO A 63 -10.92 -18.82 17.28
C PRO A 63 -9.72 -19.65 16.80
N SER A 64 -8.56 -19.01 16.70
CA SER A 64 -7.31 -19.67 16.32
C SER A 64 -6.75 -20.48 17.50
N ASP A 65 -6.68 -21.79 17.34
CA ASP A 65 -6.08 -22.71 18.34
C ASP A 65 -4.59 -22.42 18.60
N LYS A 66 -3.91 -21.78 17.64
CA LYS A 66 -2.47 -21.53 17.69
C LYS A 66 -2.13 -20.16 18.25
N ALA A 67 -2.92 -19.14 17.96
CA ALA A 67 -2.66 -17.76 18.36
C ALA A 67 -3.91 -17.17 19.01
N LYS A 68 -3.91 -17.17 20.35
CA LYS A 68 -5.07 -16.76 21.15
C LYS A 68 -5.40 -15.30 20.87
N GLY A 69 -6.65 -15.05 20.49
CA GLY A 69 -7.15 -13.72 20.17
C GLY A 69 -7.17 -13.37 18.67
N LEU A 70 -6.82 -14.32 17.79
CA LEU A 70 -7.19 -14.23 16.38
C LEU A 70 -8.45 -15.04 16.09
N HIS A 71 -9.33 -14.51 15.24
CA HIS A 71 -10.34 -15.28 14.55
C HIS A 71 -9.78 -15.81 13.24
N LYS A 72 -9.97 -17.08 12.92
CA LYS A 72 -9.37 -17.74 11.74
C LYS A 72 -10.44 -18.21 10.78
N PHE A 73 -10.42 -17.68 9.56
CA PHE A 73 -11.17 -18.22 8.44
C PHE A 73 -10.33 -19.29 7.73
N LYS A 74 -10.77 -20.55 7.80
CA LYS A 74 -10.12 -21.69 7.15
C LYS A 74 -10.62 -21.77 5.70
N LEU A 75 -9.74 -21.53 4.72
CA LEU A 75 -10.13 -21.53 3.32
C LEU A 75 -10.12 -22.93 2.70
N ASN A 76 -11.04 -23.23 1.78
CA ASN A 76 -11.12 -24.49 1.03
C ASN A 76 -9.98 -24.68 0.01
N SER A 77 -9.23 -23.62 -0.27
CA SER A 77 -8.13 -23.65 -1.24
C SER A 77 -6.97 -22.77 -0.79
N LYS A 78 -5.84 -22.93 -1.47
CA LYS A 78 -4.68 -22.03 -1.33
C LYS A 78 -4.95 -20.73 -2.10
N LEU A 79 -5.96 -19.97 -1.66
CA LEU A 79 -6.49 -18.81 -2.38
C LEU A 79 -5.39 -17.80 -2.73
N TRP A 80 -4.49 -17.55 -1.79
CA TRP A 80 -3.40 -16.57 -1.97
C TRP A 80 -2.26 -17.06 -2.87
N MET A 81 -2.15 -18.38 -3.14
CA MET A 81 -1.23 -18.93 -4.14
C MET A 81 -1.95 -19.31 -5.44
N ALA A 82 -2.87 -18.45 -5.88
CA ALA A 82 -3.59 -18.66 -7.12
C ALA A 82 -2.65 -18.53 -8.33
N ASN A 83 -2.94 -19.33 -9.37
CA ASN A 83 -2.33 -19.23 -10.69
C ASN A 83 -3.42 -19.31 -11.77
N GLY A 84 -3.09 -18.85 -12.97
CA GLY A 84 -4.01 -18.81 -14.11
C GLY A 84 -5.37 -18.18 -13.76
N LYS A 85 -6.47 -18.82 -14.17
CA LYS A 85 -7.85 -18.33 -13.93
C LYS A 85 -8.21 -18.16 -12.45
N LYS A 86 -7.55 -18.88 -11.52
CA LYS A 86 -7.80 -18.69 -10.09
C LYS A 86 -7.42 -17.29 -9.61
N THR A 87 -6.47 -16.61 -10.29
CA THR A 87 -6.07 -15.24 -9.92
C THR A 87 -7.18 -14.21 -10.11
N VAL A 88 -8.12 -14.48 -11.01
CA VAL A 88 -9.33 -13.68 -11.22
C VAL A 88 -10.33 -13.93 -10.10
N GLU A 89 -10.48 -15.18 -9.65
CA GLU A 89 -11.35 -15.53 -8.52
C GLU A 89 -10.89 -14.87 -7.21
N VAL A 90 -9.58 -14.81 -6.92
CA VAL A 90 -9.04 -14.10 -5.74
C VAL A 90 -9.48 -12.63 -5.72
N ARG A 91 -9.36 -11.97 -6.87
CA ARG A 91 -9.77 -10.56 -7.05
C ARG A 91 -11.27 -10.41 -6.88
N ARG A 92 -12.07 -11.32 -7.45
CA ARG A 92 -13.53 -11.35 -7.31
C ARG A 92 -13.96 -11.44 -5.85
N VAL A 93 -13.39 -12.38 -5.11
CA VAL A 93 -13.68 -12.56 -3.68
C VAL A 93 -13.24 -11.34 -2.87
N THR A 94 -12.11 -10.72 -3.22
CA THR A 94 -11.61 -9.55 -2.49
C THR A 94 -12.47 -8.31 -2.72
N VAL A 95 -12.92 -8.05 -3.96
CA VAL A 95 -13.86 -6.95 -4.26
C VAL A 95 -15.17 -7.18 -3.50
N ARG A 96 -15.72 -8.41 -3.53
CA ARG A 96 -16.92 -8.75 -2.75
C ARG A 96 -16.72 -8.56 -1.26
N MET A 97 -15.53 -8.88 -0.73
CA MET A 97 -15.21 -8.66 0.69
C MET A 97 -15.27 -7.18 1.04
N ILE A 98 -14.72 -6.30 0.21
CA ILE A 98 -14.79 -4.85 0.43
C ILE A 98 -16.24 -4.35 0.34
N GLU A 99 -17.02 -4.83 -0.63
CA GLU A 99 -18.44 -4.48 -0.75
C GLU A 99 -19.27 -4.96 0.46
N GLU A 100 -19.02 -6.18 0.98
CA GLU A 100 -19.70 -6.68 2.18
C GLU A 100 -19.31 -5.89 3.44
N LEU A 101 -18.03 -5.53 3.60
CA LEU A 101 -17.56 -4.68 4.71
C LEU A 101 -18.26 -3.32 4.70
N GLN A 102 -18.44 -2.73 3.52
CA GLN A 102 -19.15 -1.45 3.39
C GLN A 102 -20.61 -1.54 3.79
N LYS A 103 -21.29 -2.67 3.52
CA LYS A 103 -22.68 -2.88 3.95
C LYS A 103 -22.84 -2.80 5.46
N VAL A 104 -21.79 -3.16 6.21
CA VAL A 104 -21.72 -3.07 7.67
C VAL A 104 -20.96 -1.84 8.17
N ARG A 105 -20.76 -0.82 7.31
CA ARG A 105 -20.10 0.46 7.64
C ARG A 105 -18.63 0.34 8.04
N TRP A 106 -17.93 -0.65 7.49
CA TRP A 106 -16.48 -0.80 7.61
C TRP A 106 -15.80 -0.53 6.28
N GLU A 107 -14.70 0.23 6.33
CA GLU A 107 -13.90 0.54 5.14
C GLU A 107 -12.45 0.13 5.35
N VAL A 108 -11.79 -0.25 4.24
CA VAL A 108 -10.35 -0.45 4.21
C VAL A 108 -9.70 0.92 4.17
N ILE A 109 -8.90 1.25 5.19
CA ILE A 109 -8.09 2.47 5.18
C ILE A 109 -6.90 2.28 4.24
N GLU A 110 -6.11 1.25 4.50
CA GLU A 110 -4.87 0.97 3.77
C GLU A 110 -4.49 -0.51 3.82
N ASP A 111 -3.65 -0.90 2.87
CA ASP A 111 -2.95 -2.18 2.85
C ASP A 111 -1.50 -2.00 3.31
N VAL A 112 -1.08 -2.81 4.28
CA VAL A 112 0.28 -2.79 4.79
C VAL A 112 0.94 -4.13 4.54
N ASP A 113 1.96 -4.10 3.69
CA ASP A 113 2.85 -5.23 3.47
C ASP A 113 3.77 -5.39 4.69
N MET A 114 3.41 -6.33 5.54
CA MET A 114 4.19 -6.72 6.72
C MET A 114 5.10 -7.93 6.41
N SER A 115 5.20 -8.33 5.13
CA SER A 115 6.00 -9.46 4.71
C SER A 115 7.42 -9.06 4.35
N ARG A 116 8.40 -9.52 5.13
CA ARG A 116 9.79 -9.56 4.66
C ARG A 116 9.96 -10.72 3.67
N SER A 117 9.54 -11.91 4.09
CA SER A 117 9.45 -13.12 3.27
C SER A 117 8.11 -13.81 3.47
N GLY A 118 7.65 -14.50 2.43
CA GLY A 118 6.32 -15.10 2.40
C GLY A 118 5.25 -14.05 2.08
N PHE A 119 4.04 -14.27 2.56
CA PHE A 119 2.87 -13.43 2.34
C PHE A 119 2.16 -13.12 3.66
N LEU A 120 2.22 -11.84 4.04
CA LEU A 120 1.58 -11.27 5.23
C LEU A 120 1.12 -9.85 4.89
N GLN A 121 -0.10 -9.74 4.38
CA GLN A 121 -0.73 -8.46 4.03
C GLN A 121 -1.80 -8.14 5.07
N MET A 122 -1.77 -6.93 5.61
CA MET A 122 -2.74 -6.48 6.61
C MET A 122 -3.61 -5.38 6.03
N LEU A 123 -4.91 -5.65 5.92
CA LEU A 123 -5.92 -4.65 5.64
C LEU A 123 -6.33 -4.02 6.96
N ILE A 124 -6.00 -2.73 7.13
CA ILE A 124 -6.45 -1.96 8.28
C ILE A 124 -7.87 -1.47 7.96
N LEU A 125 -8.81 -1.82 8.83
CA LEU A 125 -10.20 -1.44 8.70
C LEU A 125 -10.56 -0.38 9.73
N ARG A 126 -11.48 0.51 9.35
CA ARG A 126 -12.10 1.46 10.28
C ARG A 126 -13.59 1.49 10.11
N ARG A 127 -14.28 1.67 11.23
CA ARG A 127 -15.71 1.95 11.22
C ARG A 127 -15.95 3.36 10.70
N ARG A 128 -16.77 3.47 9.67
CA ARG A 128 -17.17 4.75 9.10
C ARG A 128 -18.27 5.39 9.95
N GLU A 129 -18.08 6.65 10.31
CA GLU A 129 -19.08 7.48 10.98
C GLU A 129 -19.92 8.22 9.94
N GLY A 130 -21.25 8.23 10.12
CA GLY A 130 -22.21 8.92 9.23
C GLY A 130 -23.07 8.00 8.36
N ASP A 131 -24.17 8.54 7.85
CA ASP A 131 -25.04 7.89 6.88
C ASP A 131 -24.50 8.14 5.47
N LEU A 132 -24.28 7.08 4.70
CA LEU A 132 -24.11 7.19 3.26
C LEU A 132 -25.36 6.67 2.57
N GLU A 133 -25.92 7.50 1.70
CA GLU A 133 -26.61 6.99 0.52
C GLU A 133 -25.60 6.15 -0.29
N ARG A 134 -26.03 4.94 -0.66
CA ARG A 134 -25.20 4.01 -1.42
C ARG A 134 -24.96 4.60 -2.80
N PRO A 135 -23.71 4.64 -3.31
CA PRO A 135 -23.53 4.72 -4.75
C PRO A 135 -24.16 3.47 -5.35
N HIS A 136 -25.10 3.64 -6.28
CA HIS A 136 -25.78 2.56 -7.00
C HIS A 136 -24.87 1.77 -7.96
N ARG A 137 -23.55 1.83 -7.77
CA ARG A 137 -22.54 1.40 -8.75
C ARG A 137 -21.53 0.48 -8.08
N LYS A 138 -21.30 -0.70 -8.68
CA LYS A 138 -20.33 -1.67 -8.16
C LYS A 138 -18.91 -1.21 -8.39
N ASP A 139 -18.03 -1.60 -7.49
CA ASP A 139 -16.59 -1.45 -7.65
C ASP A 139 -16.08 -2.43 -8.72
N PHE A 140 -14.96 -2.11 -9.36
CA PHE A 140 -14.27 -3.04 -10.26
C PHE A 140 -12.78 -3.08 -9.95
N VAL A 141 -12.08 -4.09 -10.47
CA VAL A 141 -10.65 -4.28 -10.22
C VAL A 141 -9.86 -4.45 -11.50
N VAL A 142 -8.73 -3.75 -11.56
CA VAL A 142 -7.69 -3.89 -12.59
C VAL A 142 -6.50 -4.62 -11.99
N GLY A 143 -6.22 -5.83 -12.48
CA GLY A 143 -5.07 -6.63 -12.07
C GLY A 143 -3.90 -6.49 -13.04
N LEU A 144 -2.69 -6.32 -12.51
CA LEU A 144 -1.45 -6.52 -13.25
C LEU A 144 -1.04 -8.00 -13.13
N HIS A 145 -0.92 -8.70 -14.25
CA HIS A 145 -0.76 -10.16 -14.29
C HIS A 145 0.45 -10.61 -15.12
N GLY A 146 1.07 -11.69 -14.65
CA GLY A 146 2.18 -12.33 -15.37
C GLY A 146 3.30 -11.35 -15.69
N SER A 147 3.71 -11.34 -16.96
CA SER A 147 4.72 -10.43 -17.49
C SER A 147 4.14 -9.28 -18.33
N ASP A 148 2.88 -9.38 -18.76
CA ASP A 148 2.39 -8.63 -19.91
C ASP A 148 0.86 -8.51 -19.95
N ASP A 149 0.13 -8.99 -18.94
CA ASP A 149 -1.33 -8.94 -18.95
C ASP A 149 -1.85 -7.83 -18.02
N ILE A 150 -2.83 -7.06 -18.49
CA ILE A 150 -3.74 -6.27 -17.64
C ILE A 150 -5.12 -6.91 -17.74
N ARG A 151 -5.75 -7.21 -16.59
CA ARG A 151 -7.08 -7.81 -16.55
C ARG A 151 -8.06 -6.94 -15.80
N ILE A 152 -9.21 -6.66 -16.39
CA ILE A 152 -10.29 -5.89 -15.79
C ILE A 152 -11.44 -6.83 -15.45
N LEU A 153 -11.74 -6.94 -14.16
CA LEU A 153 -12.89 -7.68 -13.66
C LEU A 153 -13.94 -6.67 -13.19
N CYS A 154 -15.03 -6.59 -13.95
CA CYS A 154 -16.17 -5.71 -13.69
C CYS A 154 -17.47 -6.52 -13.90
N GLU A 155 -18.22 -6.79 -12.83
CA GLU A 155 -19.49 -7.54 -12.87
C GLU A 155 -20.69 -6.57 -12.91
N ASP A 156 -20.76 -5.72 -13.94
CA ASP A 156 -21.76 -4.64 -14.14
C ASP A 156 -22.42 -4.74 -15.54
N GLU A 157 -23.31 -3.81 -15.89
CA GLU A 157 -23.99 -3.77 -17.19
C GLU A 157 -23.02 -3.61 -18.37
N ALA A 158 -23.33 -4.24 -19.51
CA ALA A 158 -22.45 -4.33 -20.67
C ALA A 158 -21.93 -2.97 -21.17
N THR A 159 -22.78 -1.95 -21.23
CA THR A 159 -22.39 -0.59 -21.64
C THR A 159 -21.35 0.01 -20.70
N ARG A 160 -21.44 -0.25 -19.40
CA ARG A 160 -20.49 0.26 -18.43
C ARG A 160 -19.18 -0.49 -18.48
N VAL A 161 -19.24 -1.81 -18.60
CA VAL A 161 -18.05 -2.64 -18.81
C VAL A 161 -17.30 -2.15 -20.05
N PHE A 162 -18.01 -1.90 -21.15
CA PHE A 162 -17.43 -1.33 -22.38
C PHE A 162 -16.77 0.03 -22.15
N ASN A 163 -17.44 0.97 -21.49
CA ASN A 163 -16.87 2.30 -21.23
C ASN A 163 -15.61 2.23 -20.36
N ILE A 164 -15.58 1.33 -19.36
CA ILE A 164 -14.42 1.11 -18.49
C ILE A 164 -13.26 0.50 -19.29
N THR A 165 -13.51 -0.53 -20.08
CA THR A 165 -12.46 -1.19 -20.87
C THR A 165 -11.92 -0.26 -21.95
N GLU A 166 -12.78 0.53 -22.59
CA GLU A 166 -12.35 1.50 -23.60
C GLU A 166 -11.52 2.64 -23.00
N ALA A 167 -11.92 3.18 -21.84
CA ALA A 167 -11.12 4.16 -21.12
C ALA A 167 -9.75 3.60 -20.72
N ALA A 168 -9.70 2.35 -20.25
CA ALA A 168 -8.45 1.67 -19.93
C ALA A 168 -7.56 1.47 -21.17
N ARG A 169 -8.14 1.05 -22.31
CA ARG A 169 -7.44 0.93 -23.60
C ARG A 169 -6.77 2.23 -23.99
N ILE A 170 -7.50 3.34 -24.00
CA ILE A 170 -6.97 4.66 -24.38
C ILE A 170 -5.77 5.02 -23.50
N GLY A 171 -5.87 4.77 -22.20
CA GLY A 171 -4.76 4.99 -21.27
C GLY A 171 -3.56 4.08 -21.54
N ILE A 172 -3.78 2.80 -21.83
CA ILE A 172 -2.74 1.83 -22.16
C ILE A 172 -2.00 2.22 -23.45
N GLU A 173 -2.75 2.46 -24.53
CA GLU A 173 -2.21 2.74 -25.86
C GLU A 173 -1.48 4.07 -25.96
N SER A 174 -1.67 4.97 -24.98
CA SER A 174 -0.97 6.25 -24.92
C SER A 174 0.54 6.13 -24.77
N SER A 175 1.00 5.07 -24.10
CA SER A 175 2.42 4.89 -23.73
C SER A 175 2.94 3.48 -23.99
N TRP A 176 2.05 2.53 -24.33
CA TRP A 176 2.41 1.14 -24.61
C TRP A 176 1.56 0.57 -25.74
N LYS A 177 1.81 -0.69 -26.14
CA LYS A 177 1.07 -1.35 -27.22
C LYS A 177 0.31 -2.56 -26.72
N ILE A 178 -0.96 -2.67 -27.09
CA ILE A 178 -1.77 -3.87 -26.92
C ILE A 178 -1.48 -4.81 -28.10
N ALA A 179 -1.17 -6.06 -27.80
CA ALA A 179 -0.89 -7.10 -28.80
C ALA A 179 -2.16 -7.91 -29.14
N ARG A 180 -2.96 -8.25 -28.12
CA ARG A 180 -4.26 -8.92 -28.29
C ARG A 180 -5.17 -8.60 -27.11
N GLU A 181 -6.45 -8.91 -27.29
CA GLU A 181 -7.45 -8.85 -26.24
C GLU A 181 -8.36 -10.06 -26.25
N GLY A 182 -9.04 -10.30 -25.14
CA GLY A 182 -10.06 -11.34 -25.06
C GLY A 182 -10.65 -11.49 -23.67
N ASP A 183 -11.35 -12.59 -23.45
CA ASP A 183 -11.81 -13.01 -22.12
C ASP A 183 -10.78 -13.92 -21.46
N TYR A 184 -10.49 -13.66 -20.19
CA TYR A 184 -9.75 -14.57 -19.33
C TYR A 184 -10.51 -14.86 -18.04
N GLY A 185 -11.37 -15.87 -18.07
CA GLY A 185 -12.06 -16.31 -16.85
C GLY A 185 -13.11 -15.32 -16.36
N GLY A 186 -13.80 -14.65 -17.29
CA GLY A 186 -14.79 -13.62 -16.99
C GLY A 186 -14.20 -12.24 -16.72
N ALA A 187 -12.94 -12.01 -17.07
CA ALA A 187 -12.29 -10.71 -17.02
C ALA A 187 -11.85 -10.30 -18.43
N HIS A 188 -11.98 -9.02 -18.75
CA HIS A 188 -11.44 -8.46 -20.00
C HIS A 188 -9.92 -8.44 -19.89
N GLU A 189 -9.22 -9.13 -20.78
CA GLU A 189 -7.77 -9.24 -20.80
C GLU A 189 -7.19 -8.37 -21.92
N PHE A 190 -6.27 -7.47 -21.55
CA PHE A 190 -5.34 -6.82 -22.46
C PHE A 190 -3.99 -7.53 -22.35
N VAL A 191 -3.51 -8.10 -23.44
CA VAL A 191 -2.14 -8.62 -23.52
C VAL A 191 -1.27 -7.59 -24.20
N LEU A 192 -0.24 -7.17 -23.50
CA LEU A 192 0.66 -6.10 -23.90
C LEU A 192 1.81 -6.65 -24.74
N LYS A 193 2.32 -5.84 -25.68
CA LYS A 193 3.52 -6.22 -26.43
C LYS A 193 4.74 -6.25 -25.50
N GLY A 194 5.52 -7.32 -25.55
CA GLY A 194 6.75 -7.46 -24.76
C GLY A 194 6.48 -8.04 -23.36
N ARG A 195 7.22 -7.60 -22.35
CA ARG A 195 7.11 -8.07 -20.96
C ARG A 195 7.19 -6.91 -19.94
N PRO A 196 6.27 -5.93 -20.00
CA PRO A 196 6.34 -4.73 -19.17
C PRO A 196 6.35 -5.02 -17.65
N PHE A 197 5.71 -6.09 -17.22
CA PHE A 197 5.63 -6.51 -15.82
C PHE A 197 6.52 -7.72 -15.49
N GLY A 198 7.44 -8.07 -16.40
CA GLY A 198 8.33 -9.22 -16.23
C GLY A 198 9.22 -9.10 -14.99
N SER A 199 9.66 -10.24 -14.46
CA SER A 199 10.53 -10.31 -13.27
C SER A 199 11.91 -9.69 -13.49
N LEU A 200 12.41 -9.67 -14.73
CA LEU A 200 13.62 -8.93 -15.12
C LEU A 200 13.36 -7.42 -15.27
N GLY A 201 12.08 -7.02 -15.28
CA GLY A 201 11.58 -5.67 -15.45
C GLY A 201 11.89 -5.06 -16.81
N ALA A 202 11.24 -3.93 -17.09
CA ALA A 202 11.64 -3.07 -18.18
C ALA A 202 12.83 -2.20 -17.75
N ASN A 203 13.81 -2.09 -18.64
CA ASN A 203 15.02 -1.29 -18.42
C ASN A 203 14.88 0.08 -19.09
N GLY A 204 15.62 1.05 -18.56
CA GLY A 204 15.70 2.39 -19.12
C GLY A 204 14.35 3.07 -19.35
N GLU A 205 14.16 3.63 -20.55
CA GLU A 205 12.97 4.41 -20.89
C GLU A 205 11.67 3.60 -20.89
N ASP A 206 11.73 2.29 -21.16
CA ASP A 206 10.51 1.46 -21.14
C ASP A 206 9.94 1.38 -19.71
N SER A 207 10.80 1.42 -18.69
CA SER A 207 10.39 1.54 -17.28
C SER A 207 9.59 2.82 -17.02
N VAL A 208 9.93 3.92 -17.71
CA VAL A 208 9.22 5.19 -17.64
C VAL A 208 7.89 5.10 -18.39
N LYS A 209 7.89 4.55 -19.61
CA LYS A 209 6.69 4.37 -20.43
C LYS A 209 5.63 3.52 -19.73
N ILE A 210 6.04 2.47 -19.01
CA ILE A 210 5.11 1.60 -18.26
C ILE A 210 4.47 2.34 -17.09
N ARG A 211 5.24 3.13 -16.34
CA ARG A 211 4.67 3.93 -15.24
C ARG A 211 3.76 5.03 -15.77
N ARG A 212 4.13 5.69 -16.88
CA ARG A 212 3.28 6.66 -17.59
C ARG A 212 1.99 6.04 -18.10
N MET A 213 2.05 4.83 -18.66
CA MET A 213 0.89 4.04 -19.08
C MET A 213 -0.08 3.83 -17.91
N LEU A 214 0.42 3.45 -16.72
CA LEU A 214 -0.42 3.20 -15.54
C LEU A 214 -1.07 4.49 -15.02
N VAL A 215 -0.34 5.61 -14.99
CA VAL A 215 -0.91 6.92 -14.63
C VAL A 215 -1.96 7.37 -15.65
N ALA A 216 -1.66 7.22 -16.95
CA ALA A 216 -2.57 7.52 -18.05
C ALA A 216 -3.86 6.68 -18.00
N MET A 217 -3.74 5.39 -17.68
CA MET A 217 -4.89 4.49 -17.48
C MET A 217 -5.79 4.97 -16.33
N CYS A 218 -5.22 5.32 -15.18
CA CYS A 218 -6.00 5.86 -14.07
C CYS A 218 -6.72 7.17 -14.45
N ALA A 219 -6.03 8.06 -15.16
CA ALA A 219 -6.58 9.33 -15.62
C ALA A 219 -7.73 9.15 -16.61
N GLN A 220 -7.59 8.25 -17.59
CA GLN A 220 -8.62 7.99 -18.59
C GLN A 220 -9.85 7.28 -18.01
N ILE A 221 -9.64 6.32 -17.10
CA ILE A 221 -10.74 5.66 -16.39
C ILE A 221 -11.57 6.70 -15.64
N GLU A 222 -10.95 7.60 -14.87
CA GLU A 222 -11.72 8.62 -14.16
C GLU A 222 -12.41 9.58 -15.12
N LYS A 223 -11.69 10.11 -16.12
CA LYS A 223 -12.23 11.04 -17.12
C LYS A 223 -13.42 10.46 -17.89
N GLY A 224 -13.32 9.21 -18.34
CA GLY A 224 -14.31 8.57 -19.19
C GLY A 224 -15.50 7.99 -18.43
N THR A 225 -15.34 7.64 -17.15
CA THR A 225 -16.33 6.84 -16.43
C THR A 225 -16.74 7.38 -15.06
N GLY A 226 -15.99 8.32 -14.50
CA GLY A 226 -16.17 8.81 -13.11
C GLY A 226 -15.66 7.85 -12.04
N TYR A 227 -14.97 6.78 -12.41
CA TYR A 227 -14.36 5.84 -11.47
C TYR A 227 -12.94 6.26 -11.07
N ARG A 228 -12.66 6.31 -9.77
CA ARG A 228 -11.34 6.61 -9.22
C ARG A 228 -10.76 5.39 -8.52
N MET A 229 -9.45 5.22 -8.60
CA MET A 229 -8.75 4.20 -7.81
C MET A 229 -8.84 4.55 -6.31
N VAL A 230 -9.39 3.64 -5.52
CA VAL A 230 -9.59 3.82 -4.07
C VAL A 230 -8.76 2.85 -3.24
N HIS A 231 -8.35 1.71 -3.79
CA HIS A 231 -7.42 0.79 -3.14
C HIS A 231 -6.44 0.18 -4.14
N SER A 232 -5.29 -0.26 -3.65
CA SER A 232 -4.31 -1.04 -4.38
C SER A 232 -3.81 -2.15 -3.48
N LEU A 233 -4.07 -3.41 -3.85
CA LEU A 233 -3.85 -4.54 -2.95
C LEU A 233 -2.89 -5.57 -3.54
N ALA A 234 -1.98 -6.08 -2.72
CA ALA A 234 -1.16 -7.24 -3.04
C ALA A 234 -1.92 -8.56 -2.75
N LEU A 235 -2.50 -9.19 -3.77
CA LEU A 235 -3.39 -10.36 -3.61
C LEU A 235 -2.76 -11.71 -3.96
N SER A 236 -1.44 -11.81 -3.88
CA SER A 236 -0.71 -13.04 -4.23
C SER A 236 0.46 -13.29 -3.27
N ALA A 237 0.58 -14.54 -2.85
CA ALA A 237 1.73 -15.09 -2.14
C ALA A 237 2.82 -15.63 -3.09
N GLY A 238 2.59 -15.57 -4.41
CA GLY A 238 3.58 -15.94 -5.41
C GLY A 238 4.76 -14.97 -5.47
N LYS A 239 5.89 -15.44 -6.00
CA LYS A 239 7.03 -14.57 -6.31
C LYS A 239 6.58 -13.51 -7.32
N ALA A 240 6.92 -12.26 -7.06
CA ALA A 240 6.59 -11.10 -7.89
C ALA A 240 5.11 -10.68 -7.96
N THR A 241 4.47 -10.60 -6.78
CA THR A 241 3.17 -9.98 -6.60
C THR A 241 3.16 -8.52 -7.04
N LYS A 242 2.05 -8.14 -7.67
CA LYS A 242 1.80 -6.81 -8.24
C LYS A 242 0.46 -6.31 -7.72
N SER A 243 0.25 -5.01 -7.86
CA SER A 243 -0.99 -4.38 -7.42
C SER A 243 -2.23 -4.91 -8.14
N SER A 244 -3.32 -5.01 -7.38
CA SER A 244 -4.68 -5.13 -7.85
C SER A 244 -5.41 -3.83 -7.49
N LEU A 245 -5.69 -3.02 -8.50
CA LEU A 245 -6.21 -1.66 -8.37
C LEU A 245 -7.73 -1.70 -8.33
N ILE A 246 -8.34 -1.23 -7.24
CA ILE A 246 -9.80 -1.23 -7.08
C ILE A 246 -10.31 0.17 -7.36
N PHE A 247 -11.30 0.26 -8.23
CA PHE A 247 -11.90 1.49 -8.70
C PHE A 247 -13.34 1.61 -8.20
N ARG A 248 -13.68 2.79 -7.68
CA ARG A 248 -15.00 3.14 -7.20
C ARG A 248 -15.52 4.37 -7.91
N HIS A 249 -16.81 4.37 -8.22
CA HIS A 249 -17.45 5.53 -8.81
C HIS A 249 -17.52 6.69 -7.80
N SER A 250 -17.17 7.89 -8.24
CA SER A 250 -17.30 9.12 -7.48
C SER A 250 -18.20 10.10 -8.22
N GLU A 251 -19.32 10.52 -7.60
CA GLU A 251 -20.23 11.51 -8.21
C GLU A 251 -19.54 12.86 -8.41
N SER A 252 -18.69 13.23 -7.45
CA SER A 252 -17.87 14.44 -7.49
C SER A 252 -16.87 14.48 -8.67
N SER A 253 -16.53 13.34 -9.29
CA SER A 253 -15.62 13.32 -10.43
C SER A 253 -16.18 14.04 -11.67
N ARG A 254 -17.50 14.28 -11.76
CA ARG A 254 -18.08 15.12 -12.83
C ARG A 254 -18.06 16.62 -12.51
N GLU A 255 -18.01 16.99 -11.24
CA GLU A 255 -18.10 18.38 -10.77
C GLU A 255 -16.75 19.11 -10.84
N TYR A 256 -15.64 18.36 -10.77
CA TYR A 256 -14.29 18.92 -10.64
C TYR A 256 -13.62 19.41 -11.94
N GLY A 257 -14.31 19.36 -13.07
CA GLY A 257 -13.75 19.77 -14.35
C GLY A 257 -12.49 18.96 -14.74
N GLU A 258 -11.49 19.63 -15.28
CA GLU A 258 -10.22 19.00 -15.68
C GLU A 258 -9.42 18.54 -14.44
N VAL A 259 -8.87 17.32 -14.48
CA VAL A 259 -8.11 16.74 -13.38
C VAL A 259 -6.66 16.50 -13.82
N THR A 260 -5.71 16.95 -13.00
CA THR A 260 -4.28 16.70 -13.24
C THR A 260 -3.86 15.39 -12.60
N TYR A 261 -3.17 14.53 -13.34
CA TYR A 261 -2.53 13.31 -12.82
C TYR A 261 -1.03 13.36 -13.00
N LEU A 262 -0.31 12.96 -11.96
CA LEU A 262 1.14 12.84 -11.98
C LEU A 262 1.56 11.49 -11.36
N GLY A 263 2.67 10.94 -11.85
CA GLY A 263 3.37 9.83 -11.22
C GLY A 263 4.69 10.32 -10.64
N LEU A 264 5.00 9.92 -9.41
CA LEU A 264 6.32 10.06 -8.81
C LEU A 264 6.85 8.66 -8.50
N SER A 265 8.05 8.36 -8.97
CA SER A 265 8.66 7.04 -8.76
C SER A 265 10.09 7.15 -8.27
N LEU A 266 10.42 6.29 -7.32
CA LEU A 266 11.78 6.07 -6.85
C LEU A 266 12.40 5.00 -7.74
N ASN A 267 13.57 5.25 -8.31
CA ASN A 267 14.16 4.40 -9.33
C ASN A 267 15.64 4.13 -9.06
N ASP A 268 16.06 2.96 -9.52
CA ASP A 268 17.42 2.47 -9.33
C ASP A 268 17.94 2.72 -7.90
N ILE A 269 19.19 3.11 -7.71
CA ILE A 269 19.78 3.30 -6.37
C ILE A 269 19.59 4.74 -5.85
N ASP A 270 19.31 5.69 -6.76
CA ASP A 270 19.45 7.11 -6.49
C ASP A 270 18.63 8.04 -7.41
N ASP A 271 17.71 7.54 -8.23
CA ASP A 271 16.94 8.40 -9.14
C ASP A 271 15.51 8.64 -8.59
N VAL A 272 15.00 9.87 -8.76
CA VAL A 272 13.57 10.22 -8.59
C VAL A 272 13.05 10.66 -9.95
N ARG A 273 11.90 10.13 -10.38
CA ARG A 273 11.28 10.51 -11.66
C ARG A 273 9.87 11.01 -11.46
N LEU A 274 9.60 12.21 -11.97
CA LEU A 274 8.27 12.79 -12.11
C LEU A 274 7.78 12.62 -13.54
N MET A 275 6.56 12.13 -13.70
CA MET A 275 5.96 11.88 -15.01
C MET A 275 4.49 12.26 -15.03
N CYS A 276 3.97 12.56 -16.21
CA CYS A 276 2.56 12.81 -16.45
C CYS A 276 2.06 11.93 -17.61
N PRO A 277 0.74 11.82 -17.78
CA PRO A 277 0.17 11.27 -19.00
C PRO A 277 0.74 11.96 -20.26
N PRO A 278 0.88 11.25 -21.39
CA PRO A 278 1.50 11.79 -22.62
C PRO A 278 0.84 13.02 -23.22
N TRP A 279 -0.45 13.23 -22.95
CA TRP A 279 -1.21 14.39 -23.41
C TRP A 279 -1.12 15.59 -22.46
N SER A 280 -0.37 15.47 -21.35
CA SER A 280 -0.19 16.53 -20.36
C SER A 280 1.26 16.98 -20.33
N ALA A 281 1.50 18.23 -19.94
CA ALA A 281 2.82 18.77 -19.67
C ALA A 281 3.12 18.75 -18.16
N LEU A 282 4.40 18.65 -17.80
CA LEU A 282 4.85 18.80 -16.43
C LEU A 282 4.88 20.29 -16.04
N ASP A 283 4.24 20.60 -14.91
CA ASP A 283 4.22 21.93 -14.31
C ASP A 283 5.57 22.23 -13.63
N GLU A 284 6.22 23.32 -14.03
CA GLU A 284 7.52 23.74 -13.45
C GLU A 284 7.41 24.02 -11.94
N THR A 285 6.26 24.49 -11.45
CA THR A 285 6.02 24.69 -10.00
C THR A 285 6.14 23.37 -9.23
N VAL A 286 5.66 22.27 -9.82
CA VAL A 286 5.77 20.93 -9.23
C VAL A 286 7.22 20.47 -9.23
N LYS A 287 7.96 20.70 -10.34
CA LYS A 287 9.38 20.38 -10.42
C LYS A 287 10.19 21.15 -9.39
N ASP A 288 9.96 22.45 -9.24
CA ASP A 288 10.64 23.33 -8.28
C ASP A 288 10.37 22.90 -6.84
N THR A 289 9.11 22.57 -6.53
CA THR A 289 8.70 22.10 -5.21
C THR A 289 9.38 20.79 -4.84
N LEU A 290 9.41 19.81 -5.76
CA LEU A 290 10.10 18.54 -5.53
C LEU A 290 11.61 18.72 -5.44
N ARG A 291 12.21 19.60 -6.26
CA ARG A 291 13.63 19.95 -6.18
C ARG A 291 14.00 20.51 -4.81
N ALA A 292 13.20 21.43 -4.27
CA ALA A 292 13.39 21.98 -2.93
C ALA A 292 13.26 20.88 -1.86
N ALA A 293 12.20 20.07 -1.90
CA ALA A 293 11.98 18.96 -0.98
C ALA A 293 13.15 17.96 -0.98
N ILE A 294 13.72 17.67 -2.15
CA ILE A 294 14.90 16.81 -2.30
C ILE A 294 16.12 17.42 -1.62
N ARG A 295 16.44 18.69 -1.91
CA ARG A 295 17.61 19.38 -1.35
C ARG A 295 17.55 19.49 0.17
N GLU A 296 16.36 19.66 0.73
CA GLU A 296 16.17 19.74 2.17
C GLU A 296 16.12 18.37 2.86
N GLY A 297 15.60 17.35 2.17
CA GLY A 297 15.40 16.01 2.73
C GLY A 297 16.65 15.15 2.67
N TRP A 298 17.48 15.35 1.64
CA TRP A 298 18.65 14.53 1.33
C TRP A 298 19.94 15.32 1.47
N PRO A 299 20.77 15.08 2.51
CA PRO A 299 21.95 15.89 2.80
C PRO A 299 22.98 15.98 1.66
N ARG A 300 23.07 14.93 0.82
CA ARG A 300 24.00 14.91 -0.31
C ARG A 300 23.46 15.63 -1.55
N GLY A 301 22.18 15.99 -1.55
CA GLY A 301 21.54 16.79 -2.60
C GLY A 301 21.41 16.08 -3.96
N ILE A 302 21.17 16.90 -4.97
CA ILE A 302 20.97 16.48 -6.36
C ILE A 302 22.32 16.49 -7.09
N GLN A 303 22.66 15.38 -7.74
CA GLN A 303 23.82 15.26 -8.61
C GLN A 303 23.54 15.82 -10.00
N ARG A 304 22.37 15.52 -10.57
CA ARG A 304 22.01 15.90 -11.94
C ARG A 304 20.49 15.95 -12.12
N GLU A 305 20.03 16.82 -13.00
CA GLU A 305 18.66 16.87 -13.50
C GLU A 305 18.65 16.69 -15.02
N ARG A 306 17.67 15.96 -15.56
CA ARG A 306 17.47 15.82 -17.01
C ARG A 306 16.06 15.34 -17.34
N GLU A 307 15.67 15.49 -18.60
CA GLU A 307 14.58 14.72 -19.18
C GLU A 307 15.07 13.30 -19.53
N TYR A 308 14.25 12.29 -19.23
CA TYR A 308 14.56 10.88 -19.46
C TYR A 308 13.28 10.08 -19.78
N GLY A 309 13.15 9.55 -21.00
CA GLY A 309 11.97 8.77 -21.40
C GLY A 309 10.63 9.52 -21.28
N GLY A 310 10.65 10.86 -21.32
CA GLY A 310 9.50 11.73 -21.11
C GLY A 310 9.07 11.86 -19.64
N ALA A 311 10.00 11.67 -18.71
CA ALA A 311 9.90 12.04 -17.32
C ALA A 311 11.03 13.01 -16.96
N HIS A 312 10.77 13.90 -15.99
CA HIS A 312 11.80 14.70 -15.36
C HIS A 312 12.50 13.86 -14.29
N GLU A 313 13.81 13.69 -14.42
CA GLU A 313 14.64 12.86 -13.53
C GLU A 313 15.58 13.72 -12.69
N TRP A 314 15.52 13.54 -11.38
CA TRP A 314 16.56 13.96 -10.44
C TRP A 314 17.41 12.76 -10.06
N LYS A 315 18.69 12.78 -10.45
CA LYS A 315 19.69 11.87 -9.93
C LYS A 315 20.27 12.43 -8.65
N LEU A 316 20.20 11.68 -7.57
CA LEU A 316 20.64 12.10 -6.24
C LEU A 316 22.09 11.67 -5.99
N SER A 317 22.85 12.49 -5.28
CA SER A 317 24.21 12.11 -4.89
C SER A 317 24.15 11.02 -3.80
N GLY A 318 24.81 9.88 -3.99
CA GLY A 318 24.79 8.77 -3.03
C GLY A 318 23.78 7.69 -3.41
N ARG A 319 23.18 7.02 -2.40
CA ARG A 319 22.28 5.87 -2.63
C ARG A 319 21.08 5.87 -1.67
N PRO A 320 20.17 6.85 -1.76
CA PRO A 320 19.04 6.95 -0.84
C PRO A 320 18.15 5.71 -0.83
N TRP A 321 18.01 5.02 -1.96
CA TRP A 321 17.12 3.86 -2.06
C TRP A 321 17.78 2.55 -1.60
N ASP A 322 19.11 2.53 -1.57
CA ASP A 322 19.97 1.45 -1.05
C ASP A 322 20.72 1.90 0.21
N ALA A 323 20.08 2.72 1.04
CA ALA A 323 20.72 3.38 2.16
C ALA A 323 21.15 2.42 3.28
N HIS A 324 22.16 2.80 4.05
CA HIS A 324 22.65 2.05 5.21
C HIS A 324 22.73 2.95 6.44
N GLY A 325 22.58 2.35 7.62
CA GLY A 325 22.73 3.06 8.88
C GLY A 325 21.77 4.25 8.99
N VAL A 326 22.30 5.40 9.41
CA VAL A 326 21.53 6.64 9.57
C VAL A 326 20.98 7.21 8.26
N GLU A 327 21.58 6.92 7.10
CA GLU A 327 21.07 7.42 5.81
C GLU A 327 19.66 6.86 5.50
N THR A 328 19.31 5.70 6.06
CA THR A 328 17.95 5.13 5.92
C THR A 328 16.87 6.01 6.55
N VAL A 329 17.26 6.84 7.53
CA VAL A 329 16.40 7.88 8.14
C VAL A 329 16.17 8.99 7.12
N ASP A 330 17.25 9.50 6.52
CA ASP A 330 17.21 10.61 5.58
C ASP A 330 16.37 10.28 4.34
N SER A 331 16.43 9.03 3.84
CA SER A 331 15.59 8.58 2.72
C SER A 331 14.08 8.64 3.02
N ARG A 332 13.68 8.37 4.27
CA ARG A 332 12.27 8.39 4.69
C ARG A 332 11.80 9.83 4.97
N ILE A 333 12.67 10.66 5.54
CA ILE A 333 12.43 12.11 5.66
C ILE A 333 12.30 12.75 4.27
N LEU A 334 13.15 12.35 3.31
CA LEU A 334 13.08 12.79 1.92
C LEU A 334 11.72 12.49 1.29
N VAL A 335 11.23 11.26 1.40
CA VAL A 335 9.88 10.92 0.92
C VAL A 335 8.81 11.74 1.65
N GLY A 336 8.90 11.87 2.98
CA GLY A 336 7.98 12.72 3.76
C GLY A 336 7.95 14.17 3.26
N ARG A 337 9.11 14.76 2.90
CA ARG A 337 9.17 16.13 2.35
C ARG A 337 8.58 16.21 0.94
N MET A 338 8.80 15.22 0.08
CA MET A 338 8.18 15.18 -1.25
C MET A 338 6.65 15.08 -1.13
N LEU A 339 6.13 14.23 -0.23
CA LEU A 339 4.69 14.14 0.06
C LEU A 339 4.15 15.48 0.56
N LYS A 340 4.83 16.12 1.51
CA LYS A 340 4.49 17.45 2.03
C LYS A 340 4.38 18.49 0.92
N GLY A 341 5.38 18.54 0.03
CA GLY A 341 5.39 19.46 -1.11
C GLY A 341 4.21 19.22 -2.06
N MET A 342 3.92 17.97 -2.40
CA MET A 342 2.78 17.63 -3.28
C MET A 342 1.44 18.01 -2.64
N TRP A 343 1.25 17.73 -1.34
CA TRP A 343 0.04 18.12 -0.61
C TRP A 343 -0.12 19.64 -0.51
N ALA A 344 0.98 20.39 -0.31
CA ALA A 344 0.96 21.86 -0.31
C ALA A 344 0.55 22.45 -1.67
N LEU A 345 0.78 21.72 -2.77
CA LEU A 345 0.31 22.08 -4.12
C LEU A 345 -1.13 21.63 -4.43
N GLY A 346 -1.84 21.07 -3.44
CA GLY A 346 -3.21 20.60 -3.58
C GLY A 346 -3.37 19.25 -4.27
N PHE A 347 -2.29 18.48 -4.43
CA PHE A 347 -2.42 17.10 -4.92
C PHE A 347 -2.90 16.18 -3.80
N GLU A 348 -3.83 15.29 -4.09
CA GLU A 348 -4.10 14.11 -3.27
C GLU A 348 -3.23 12.94 -3.74
N LEU A 349 -2.78 12.11 -2.80
CA LEU A 349 -2.08 10.86 -3.13
C LEU A 349 -3.13 9.75 -3.26
N MET A 350 -3.18 9.13 -4.43
CA MET A 350 -3.94 7.91 -4.67
C MET A 350 -3.16 6.69 -4.17
N PRO A 351 -3.82 5.54 -3.96
CA PRO A 351 -3.13 4.31 -3.57
C PRO A 351 -1.91 4.00 -4.44
N LYS A 352 -0.84 3.47 -3.83
CA LYS A 352 0.41 3.13 -4.53
C LYS A 352 0.20 2.08 -5.63
N ILE A 353 1.06 2.05 -6.66
CA ILE A 353 1.09 0.98 -7.66
C ILE A 353 2.45 0.30 -7.68
N ASP A 354 2.45 -1.02 -7.47
CA ASP A 354 3.63 -1.87 -7.56
C ASP A 354 3.50 -2.75 -8.82
N CYS A 355 4.25 -2.41 -9.87
CA CYS A 355 4.02 -2.97 -11.20
C CYS A 355 4.96 -4.11 -11.62
N SER A 356 6.19 -4.18 -11.10
CA SER A 356 7.13 -5.24 -11.52
C SER A 356 7.08 -6.48 -10.62
N GLY A 357 6.73 -6.31 -9.35
CA GLY A 357 6.84 -7.33 -8.31
C GLY A 357 8.30 -7.71 -7.97
N LYS A 358 9.30 -6.98 -8.44
CA LYS A 358 10.67 -7.19 -7.96
C LYS A 358 10.76 -6.78 -6.50
N LEU A 359 11.54 -7.51 -5.71
CA LEU A 359 11.79 -7.16 -4.31
C LEU A 359 12.49 -5.80 -4.17
N ALA A 360 13.25 -5.40 -5.18
CA ALA A 360 13.95 -4.12 -5.25
C ALA A 360 13.13 -3.00 -5.92
N ASP A 361 11.90 -3.28 -6.36
CA ASP A 361 11.03 -2.22 -6.88
C ASP A 361 10.48 -1.41 -5.70
N MET A 362 10.27 -0.13 -5.96
CA MET A 362 9.67 0.80 -5.01
C MET A 362 8.34 1.27 -5.56
N SER A 363 7.48 1.78 -4.69
CA SER A 363 6.12 2.14 -5.06
C SER A 363 6.07 3.30 -6.06
N LEU A 364 5.24 3.16 -7.10
CA LEU A 364 4.79 4.30 -7.91
C LEU A 364 3.71 5.05 -7.13
N MET A 365 3.98 6.31 -6.82
CA MET A 365 3.03 7.22 -6.19
C MET A 365 2.23 7.92 -7.29
N VAL A 366 0.90 7.83 -7.25
CA VAL A 366 0.02 8.49 -8.21
C VAL A 366 -0.66 9.66 -7.54
N PHE A 367 -0.41 10.87 -8.02
CA PHE A 367 -1.00 12.09 -7.51
C PHE A 367 -2.12 12.57 -8.42
N ARG A 368 -3.18 13.10 -7.82
CA ARG A 368 -4.35 13.65 -8.50
C ARG A 368 -4.63 15.05 -7.97
N ARG A 369 -5.01 16.00 -8.83
CA ARG A 369 -5.41 17.36 -8.41
C ARG A 369 -6.60 17.86 -9.26
N PRO A 370 -7.79 18.08 -8.67
CA PRO A 370 -8.89 18.83 -9.28
C PRO A 370 -8.49 20.27 -9.68
N LYS A 371 -9.02 20.82 -10.79
CA LYS A 371 -8.66 22.16 -11.27
C LYS A 371 -9.34 23.32 -10.51
N GLU A 372 -10.51 23.12 -9.87
CA GLU A 372 -11.21 24.18 -9.10
C GLU A 372 -11.98 23.62 -7.87
N GLY A 373 -11.93 24.34 -6.73
CA GLY A 373 -13.02 24.39 -5.75
C GLY A 373 -13.12 23.37 -4.59
N SER A 374 -12.22 22.40 -4.41
CA SER A 374 -12.53 21.27 -3.51
C SER A 374 -11.40 20.60 -2.74
N VAL A 375 -10.25 21.26 -2.58
CA VAL A 375 -9.27 20.79 -1.59
C VAL A 375 -9.19 21.83 -0.49
N SER A 376 -9.54 21.44 0.74
CA SER A 376 -9.19 22.21 1.92
C SER A 376 -7.66 22.26 2.00
N LEU A 377 -7.08 23.39 1.59
CA LEU A 377 -5.73 23.75 2.04
C LEU A 377 -5.83 24.07 3.54
N PRO A 378 -4.90 23.66 4.42
CA PRO A 378 -3.61 23.02 4.14
C PRO A 378 -3.35 21.85 5.15
N PRO A 379 -2.10 21.37 5.39
CA PRO A 379 -1.10 22.24 6.02
C PRO A 379 0.35 22.06 5.51
N THR A 380 1.10 23.15 5.64
CA THR A 380 2.53 23.18 5.96
C THR A 380 2.94 22.31 7.17
N GLU A 381 2.03 21.47 7.67
CA GLU A 381 2.21 20.60 8.81
C GLU A 381 3.27 19.55 8.47
N PRO A 382 3.92 19.01 9.50
CA PRO A 382 4.88 17.96 9.31
C PRO A 382 4.25 16.63 8.88
N VAL A 383 5.05 15.83 8.19
CA VAL A 383 4.69 14.46 7.77
C VAL A 383 5.45 13.49 8.66
N LEU A 384 4.72 12.61 9.34
CA LEU A 384 5.27 11.57 10.19
C LEU A 384 5.38 10.26 9.40
N GLY A 385 6.55 9.64 9.40
CA GLY A 385 6.80 8.32 8.81
C GLY A 385 7.05 7.27 9.90
N VAL A 386 6.36 6.13 9.82
CA VAL A 386 6.55 4.96 10.67
C VAL A 386 7.02 3.80 9.80
N SER A 387 8.24 3.32 10.02
CA SER A 387 8.81 2.21 9.25
C SER A 387 9.21 1.05 10.15
N MET A 388 9.02 -0.16 9.65
CA MET A 388 9.57 -1.37 10.27
C MET A 388 10.83 -1.78 9.51
N HIS A 389 11.88 -2.02 10.28
CA HIS A 389 13.24 -2.21 9.85
C HIS A 389 13.81 -3.49 10.41
N ASP A 390 14.64 -4.11 9.59
CA ASP A 390 15.21 -5.41 9.88
C ASP A 390 14.16 -6.36 10.49
N THR A 391 14.48 -7.09 11.57
CA THR A 391 13.57 -8.12 12.11
C THR A 391 12.70 -7.61 13.25
N ASP A 392 13.06 -6.49 13.85
CA ASP A 392 12.55 -6.08 15.16
C ASP A 392 12.64 -4.57 15.42
N ASP A 393 13.09 -3.74 14.49
CA ASP A 393 13.18 -2.30 14.71
C ASP A 393 11.95 -1.57 14.15
N ILE A 394 11.31 -0.71 14.94
CA ILE A 394 10.36 0.30 14.47
C ILE A 394 11.05 1.65 14.54
N ARG A 395 10.86 2.48 13.51
CA ARG A 395 11.43 3.82 13.46
C ARG A 395 10.38 4.87 13.13
N LEU A 396 10.43 5.95 13.89
CA LEU A 396 9.61 7.15 13.71
C LEU A 396 10.49 8.27 13.15
N THR A 397 10.12 8.77 11.98
CA THR A 397 10.77 9.89 11.29
C THR A 397 9.75 10.99 11.09
N CYS A 398 10.17 12.26 11.08
CA CYS A 398 9.26 13.35 10.79
C CYS A 398 9.97 14.44 10.00
N THR A 399 9.24 15.17 9.16
CA THR A 399 9.78 16.36 8.48
C THR A 399 10.07 17.51 9.46
N ASP A 400 9.50 17.45 10.67
CA ASP A 400 9.84 18.30 11.82
C ASP A 400 10.22 17.40 13.02
N GLU A 401 11.51 17.41 13.37
CA GLU A 401 12.05 16.52 14.40
C GLU A 401 11.53 16.81 15.81
N LYS A 402 11.02 18.02 16.07
CA LYS A 402 10.47 18.40 17.39
C LYS A 402 9.22 17.61 17.75
N ILE A 403 8.48 17.14 16.74
CA ILE A 403 7.30 16.30 16.93
C ILE A 403 7.66 14.93 17.49
N LEU A 404 8.85 14.41 17.19
CA LEU A 404 9.26 13.10 17.66
C LEU A 404 9.37 13.04 19.18
N ASP A 405 9.80 14.13 19.82
CA ASP A 405 9.87 14.21 21.29
C ASP A 405 8.48 14.12 21.94
N ALA A 406 7.46 14.71 21.30
CA ALA A 406 6.08 14.70 21.81
C ALA A 406 5.38 13.34 21.63
N ILE A 407 5.67 12.62 20.54
CA ILE A 407 5.05 11.34 20.22
C ILE A 407 5.73 10.17 20.96
N GLU A 408 6.97 10.37 21.41
CA GLU A 408 7.79 9.34 22.04
C GLU A 408 7.09 8.62 23.20
N GLY A 409 6.66 9.38 24.21
CA GLY A 409 6.03 8.87 25.43
C GLY A 409 4.74 8.08 25.16
N PRO A 410 3.75 8.65 24.45
CA PRO A 410 2.50 7.96 24.12
C PRO A 410 2.71 6.65 23.34
N VAL A 411 3.58 6.64 22.33
CA VAL A 411 3.85 5.44 21.53
C VAL A 411 4.52 4.36 22.39
N ARG A 412 5.51 4.75 23.19
CA ARG A 412 6.19 3.83 24.11
C ARG A 412 5.19 3.21 25.10
N GLN A 413 4.33 4.02 25.70
CA GLN A 413 3.33 3.57 26.67
C GLN A 413 2.33 2.60 26.03
N THR A 414 1.88 2.86 24.81
CA THR A 414 0.92 2.02 24.09
C THR A 414 1.50 0.65 23.77
N LEU A 415 2.76 0.61 23.33
CA LEU A 415 3.44 -0.66 23.06
C LEU A 415 3.75 -1.46 24.32
N MET A 416 3.80 -0.83 25.51
CA MET A 416 3.93 -1.52 26.81
C MET A 416 2.59 -2.03 27.38
N SER A 417 1.54 -2.15 26.57
CA SER A 417 0.21 -2.56 27.05
C SER A 417 0.16 -4.00 27.60
N PRO A 418 -0.80 -4.31 28.50
CA PRO A 418 -0.96 -5.67 29.06
C PRO A 418 -1.19 -6.77 28.01
N ALA A 419 -1.75 -6.43 26.85
CA ALA A 419 -1.98 -7.37 25.75
C ALA A 419 -0.68 -7.95 25.18
N MET A 420 0.44 -7.21 25.27
CA MET A 420 1.74 -7.70 24.80
C MET A 420 2.39 -8.73 25.73
N SER A 421 1.78 -9.01 26.91
CA SER A 421 2.14 -9.99 27.96
C SER A 421 3.57 -9.90 28.53
N ALA A 422 4.50 -9.23 27.86
CA ALA A 422 5.84 -8.91 28.30
C ALA A 422 6.23 -7.56 27.68
N ASP A 423 7.09 -6.79 28.36
CA ASP A 423 7.62 -5.53 27.82
C ASP A 423 8.26 -5.81 26.45
N PRO A 424 7.63 -5.38 25.33
CA PRO A 424 8.09 -5.77 24.01
C PRO A 424 9.25 -4.88 23.55
N ILE A 425 9.62 -3.84 24.29
CA ILE A 425 10.67 -2.90 23.88
C ILE A 425 11.99 -3.27 24.57
N LYS A 426 12.96 -3.74 23.79
CA LYS A 426 14.32 -4.04 24.26
C LYS A 426 15.17 -2.77 24.40
N ARG A 427 15.02 -1.83 23.46
CA ARG A 427 15.76 -0.56 23.45
C ARG A 427 14.90 0.51 22.83
N PHE A 428 14.97 1.71 23.37
CA PHE A 428 14.26 2.88 22.89
C PHE A 428 15.20 4.07 22.92
N GLY A 429 15.29 4.85 21.83
CA GLY A 429 16.03 6.10 21.84
C GLY A 429 16.28 6.69 20.46
N ARG A 430 17.12 7.73 20.40
CA ARG A 430 17.46 8.39 19.15
C ARG A 430 18.33 7.53 18.25
N TYR A 431 18.06 7.61 16.94
CA TYR A 431 18.87 7.01 15.89
C TYR A 431 18.97 8.00 14.72
N GLY A 432 20.08 8.75 14.63
CA GLY A 432 20.14 9.91 13.75
C GLY A 432 19.00 10.89 14.06
N ARG A 433 18.31 11.36 13.02
CA ARG A 433 17.16 12.30 13.08
C ARG A 433 15.82 11.61 13.35
N SER A 434 15.85 10.42 13.95
CA SER A 434 14.68 9.57 14.19
C SER A 434 14.64 9.07 15.63
N VAL A 435 13.48 8.54 16.02
CA VAL A 435 13.34 7.71 17.22
C VAL A 435 13.23 6.25 16.78
N GLN A 436 14.01 5.37 17.40
CA GLN A 436 14.00 3.94 17.13
C GLN A 436 13.61 3.13 18.36
N MET A 437 12.75 2.15 18.13
CA MET A 437 12.32 1.15 19.09
C MET A 437 12.80 -0.20 18.59
N LYS A 438 13.67 -0.87 19.35
CA LYS A 438 14.03 -2.25 19.10
C LYS A 438 13.13 -3.15 19.92
N LEU A 439 12.40 -4.03 19.26
CA LEU A 439 11.49 -4.96 19.88
C LEU A 439 12.20 -6.21 20.41
N LYS A 440 11.60 -6.88 21.38
CA LYS A 440 11.99 -8.23 21.80
C LYS A 440 11.51 -9.24 20.77
N GLY A 441 12.33 -10.28 20.59
CA GLY A 441 12.09 -11.28 19.56
C GLY A 441 12.34 -10.70 18.17
N SER A 442 11.61 -11.22 17.20
CA SER A 442 11.78 -10.84 15.80
C SER A 442 10.42 -10.81 15.09
N PRO A 443 9.52 -9.85 15.45
CA PRO A 443 8.14 -9.79 14.93
C PRO A 443 8.09 -9.75 13.41
N PHE A 444 9.00 -8.99 12.80
CA PHE A 444 9.06 -8.80 11.35
C PHE A 444 9.84 -9.93 10.66
N HIS A 445 10.34 -10.91 11.41
CA HIS A 445 11.00 -12.09 10.87
C HIS A 445 10.00 -13.10 10.29
N THR A 446 10.54 -13.98 9.47
CA THR A 446 9.98 -14.37 8.18
C THR A 446 9.15 -15.66 8.19
N CYS A 447 8.41 -15.95 9.25
CA CYS A 447 7.47 -17.09 9.23
C CYS A 447 6.02 -16.64 9.08
N THR A 448 5.39 -17.04 7.99
CA THR A 448 3.96 -16.76 7.74
C THR A 448 3.07 -17.72 8.51
N ASN A 449 2.86 -17.42 9.78
CA ASN A 449 2.00 -18.20 10.67
C ASN A 449 1.10 -17.29 11.52
N SER A 450 0.21 -17.90 12.29
CA SER A 450 -0.75 -17.20 13.13
C SER A 450 -0.12 -16.40 14.27
N HIS A 451 1.04 -16.81 14.80
CA HIS A 451 1.73 -16.04 15.85
C HIS A 451 2.29 -14.74 15.29
N ASN A 452 2.91 -14.78 14.11
CA ASN A 452 3.44 -13.59 13.46
C ASN A 452 2.30 -12.67 12.99
N ALA A 453 1.20 -13.24 12.49
CA ALA A 453 0.00 -12.47 12.19
C ALA A 453 -0.53 -11.72 13.43
N LEU A 454 -0.59 -12.40 14.59
CA LEU A 454 -0.99 -11.78 15.85
C LEU A 454 -0.01 -10.70 16.30
N TYR A 455 1.30 -10.97 16.30
CA TYR A 455 2.29 -10.02 16.80
C TYR A 455 2.40 -8.78 15.89
N CYS A 456 2.59 -8.97 14.59
CA CYS A 456 2.61 -7.85 13.64
C CYS A 456 1.31 -7.06 13.67
N GLY A 457 0.16 -7.73 13.74
CA GLY A 457 -1.16 -7.08 13.77
C GLY A 457 -1.36 -6.26 15.03
N SER A 458 -0.94 -6.80 16.18
CA SER A 458 -1.04 -6.11 17.47
C SER A 458 -0.15 -4.86 17.49
N VAL A 459 1.09 -4.96 17.00
CA VAL A 459 2.02 -3.82 16.89
C VAL A 459 1.46 -2.78 15.93
N LEU A 460 1.04 -3.19 14.73
CA LEU A 460 0.52 -2.30 13.71
C LEU A 460 -0.73 -1.55 14.18
N LEU A 461 -1.75 -2.26 14.68
CA LEU A 461 -2.98 -1.64 15.17
C LEU A 461 -2.72 -0.73 16.37
N SER A 462 -1.84 -1.12 17.30
CA SER A 462 -1.49 -0.28 18.46
C SER A 462 -0.84 1.04 18.03
N LEU A 463 0.07 0.99 17.05
CA LEU A 463 0.73 2.19 16.51
C LEU A 463 -0.26 3.11 15.79
N VAL A 464 -1.13 2.54 14.95
CA VAL A 464 -2.12 3.35 14.21
C VAL A 464 -3.15 3.94 15.16
N ASP A 465 -3.60 3.19 16.16
CA ASP A 465 -4.57 3.65 17.16
C ASP A 465 -4.05 4.83 18.00
N VAL A 466 -2.83 4.73 18.55
CA VAL A 466 -2.26 5.84 19.32
C VAL A 466 -1.98 7.07 18.45
N LEU A 467 -1.57 6.87 17.20
CA LEU A 467 -1.36 7.99 16.28
C LEU A 467 -2.69 8.68 15.95
N TYR A 468 -3.76 7.92 15.71
CA TYR A 468 -5.10 8.48 15.50
C TYR A 468 -5.61 9.23 16.74
N GLN A 469 -5.37 8.69 17.93
CA GLN A 469 -5.68 9.36 19.20
C GLN A 469 -4.95 10.71 19.33
N LEU A 470 -3.72 10.80 18.82
CA LEU A 470 -2.91 12.02 18.78
C LEU A 470 -3.21 12.93 17.58
N GLY A 471 -4.26 12.64 16.80
CA GLY A 471 -4.66 13.44 15.63
C GLY A 471 -3.94 13.10 14.33
N TRP A 472 -3.01 12.13 14.34
CA TRP A 472 -2.28 11.70 13.14
C TRP A 472 -3.10 10.68 12.34
N VAL A 473 -3.49 11.07 11.13
CA VAL A 473 -4.24 10.22 10.21
C VAL A 473 -3.29 9.59 9.19
N MET A 474 -3.39 8.27 9.04
CA MET A 474 -2.62 7.51 8.05
C MET A 474 -3.08 7.90 6.64
N ARG A 475 -2.12 8.21 5.76
CA ARG A 475 -2.39 8.60 4.37
C ARG A 475 -1.98 7.56 3.37
N THR A 476 -0.89 6.84 3.63
CA THR A 476 -0.41 5.79 2.72
C THR A 476 0.60 4.87 3.41
N ALA A 477 0.83 3.69 2.82
CA ALA A 477 1.99 2.85 3.07
C ALA A 477 2.78 2.65 1.77
N LEU A 478 4.09 2.91 1.79
CA LEU A 478 4.96 2.94 0.61
C LEU A 478 6.21 2.08 0.78
N ASP A 479 6.62 1.38 -0.28
CA ASP A 479 7.95 0.77 -0.38
C ASP A 479 8.97 1.84 -0.78
N VAL A 480 9.90 2.15 0.14
CA VAL A 480 10.90 3.24 -0.02
C VAL A 480 12.33 2.69 -0.12
N SER A 481 12.51 1.39 0.10
CA SER A 481 13.82 0.74 0.15
C SER A 481 13.89 -0.33 -0.92
N ARG A 482 14.97 -0.34 -1.70
CA ARG A 482 15.21 -1.40 -2.68
C ARG A 482 15.90 -2.62 -2.08
N LYS A 483 16.18 -2.60 -0.77
CA LYS A 483 17.07 -3.56 -0.13
C LYS A 483 16.38 -4.89 0.06
N TYR A 484 17.06 -5.92 -0.40
CA TYR A 484 16.62 -7.30 -0.26
C TYR A 484 17.82 -8.19 0.02
N TYR A 485 17.57 -9.27 0.73
CA TYR A 485 18.50 -10.39 0.85
C TYR A 485 18.25 -11.34 -0.31
N ALA A 486 19.33 -11.85 -0.91
CA ALA A 486 19.26 -12.93 -1.88
C ALA A 486 20.44 -13.87 -1.74
N ASP A 487 20.14 -15.16 -1.63
CA ASP A 487 21.06 -16.27 -1.85
C ASP A 487 20.42 -17.26 -2.85
N ASP A 488 21.05 -18.40 -3.08
CA ASP A 488 20.57 -19.43 -4.02
C ASP A 488 19.18 -20.01 -3.65
N LYS A 489 18.76 -19.89 -2.39
CA LYS A 489 17.56 -20.55 -1.83
C LYS A 489 16.47 -19.56 -1.41
N ASN A 490 16.85 -18.35 -1.02
CA ASN A 490 16.02 -17.40 -0.31
C ASN A 490 16.14 -16.01 -0.92
N GLN A 491 15.01 -15.34 -1.08
CA GLN A 491 14.96 -13.95 -1.48
C GLN A 491 13.85 -13.25 -0.68
N TYR A 492 14.16 -12.11 -0.04
CA TYR A 492 13.21 -11.39 0.79
C TYR A 492 13.61 -9.92 1.00
N LYS A 493 12.63 -9.04 1.20
CA LYS A 493 12.88 -7.61 1.47
C LYS A 493 13.53 -7.44 2.84
N LEU A 494 14.47 -6.50 2.96
CA LEU A 494 15.10 -6.19 4.24
C LEU A 494 14.29 -5.19 5.07
N ASP A 495 13.57 -4.28 4.42
CA ASP A 495 12.63 -3.35 5.06
C ASP A 495 11.20 -3.68 4.59
N THR A 496 10.20 -3.43 5.42
CA THR A 496 8.79 -3.49 5.01
C THR A 496 8.30 -2.10 4.57
N ALA A 497 7.02 -1.98 4.24
CA ALA A 497 6.42 -0.71 3.89
C ALA A 497 6.59 0.35 5.01
N THR A 498 6.79 1.61 4.62
CA THR A 498 6.78 2.77 5.51
C THR A 498 5.43 3.45 5.43
N MET A 499 4.77 3.63 6.57
CA MET A 499 3.48 4.31 6.68
C MET A 499 3.69 5.81 6.89
N TYR A 500 2.94 6.66 6.19
CA TYR A 500 3.02 8.11 6.31
C TYR A 500 1.71 8.69 6.84
N PHE A 501 1.81 9.65 7.76
CA PHE A 501 0.71 10.26 8.50
C PHE A 501 0.77 11.79 8.45
N THR A 502 -0.41 12.41 8.58
CA THR A 502 -0.61 13.86 8.67
C THR A 502 -1.56 14.22 9.81
N HIS A 503 -1.40 15.39 10.43
CA HIS A 503 -2.27 15.82 11.54
C HIS A 503 -3.65 16.37 11.09
N ALA A 504 -3.79 16.82 9.83
CA ALA A 504 -5.05 17.34 9.31
C ALA A 504 -5.91 16.24 8.67
N ARG A 505 -7.24 16.35 8.79
CA ARG A 505 -8.19 15.75 7.86
C ARG A 505 -8.21 16.60 6.56
N ILE A 506 -7.22 16.39 5.68
CA ILE A 506 -7.34 16.66 4.22
C ILE A 506 -8.59 15.95 3.72
#